data_AF-A0A1I4W0M3-F1
#
_entry.id   AF-A0A1I4W0M3-F1
#
_cell.length_a   1.000
_cell.length_b   1.000
_cell.length_c   1.000
_cell.angle_alpha   90.00
_cell.angle_beta   90.00
_cell.angle_gamma   90.00
#
_symmetry.space_group_name_H-M   'P 1'
#
loop_
_entity.id
_entity.type
_entity.pdbx_description
1 polymer ?
#
loop_
_entity_poly.entity_id
_entity_poly.type
_entity_poly.pdbx_seq_one_letter_code
_entity_poly.pdbx_strand_id
1 'polypeptide(L)'
;MDKINKENKIKLEDHFGAELLDRLPFDKISFYESSNSWEGQIEYNLNLKSGELTYNTIEDTTHQLEISDEMMQRIESEIILMLENL
;
A
#
# COMPACT_ATOMS: atom_id res chain seq x y z
N MET A 1 -7.72 6.45 13.64
CA MET A 1 -6.42 6.01 13.09
C MET A 1 -6.27 4.50 13.20
N ASP A 2 -6.20 3.91 14.40
CA ASP A 2 -5.99 2.45 14.56
C ASP A 2 -7.04 1.53 13.89
N LYS A 3 -8.27 2.01 13.69
CA LYS A 3 -9.33 1.23 13.05
C LYS A 3 -9.05 0.95 11.57
N ILE A 4 -8.63 1.97 10.80
CA ILE A 4 -8.38 1.84 9.34
C ILE A 4 -7.19 0.94 9.08
N ASN A 5 -6.10 1.12 9.83
CA ASN A 5 -4.90 0.27 9.72
C ASN A 5 -5.25 -1.20 9.98
N LYS A 6 -6.08 -1.47 11.00
CA LYS A 6 -6.54 -2.84 11.29
C LYS A 6 -7.41 -3.42 10.17
N GLU A 7 -8.33 -2.63 9.61
CA GLU A 7 -9.18 -3.06 8.49
C GLU A 7 -8.34 -3.37 7.24
N ASN A 8 -7.38 -2.50 6.91
CA ASN A 8 -6.44 -2.73 5.82
C ASN A 8 -5.58 -3.98 6.05
N LYS A 9 -5.10 -4.19 7.28
CA LYS A 9 -4.32 -5.38 7.61
C LYS A 9 -5.13 -6.66 7.38
N ILE A 10 -6.39 -6.68 7.81
CA ILE A 10 -7.30 -7.80 7.54
C ILE A 10 -7.47 -8.02 6.04
N LYS A 11 -7.71 -6.97 5.24
CA LYS A 11 -7.83 -7.09 3.78
C LYS A 11 -6.59 -7.67 3.12
N LEU A 12 -5.40 -7.25 3.55
CA LEU A 12 -4.13 -7.80 3.06
C LEU A 12 -3.99 -9.28 3.41
N GLU A 13 -4.31 -9.66 4.65
CA GLU A 13 -4.23 -11.04 5.12
C GLU A 13 -5.24 -11.95 4.41
N ASP A 14 -6.44 -11.45 4.14
CA ASP A 14 -7.48 -12.18 3.39
C ASP A 14 -7.08 -12.39 1.92
N HIS A 15 -6.44 -11.39 1.30
CA HIS A 15 -6.05 -11.45 -0.12
C HIS A 15 -4.80 -12.28 -0.37
N PHE A 16 -3.73 -12.05 0.40
CA PHE A 16 -2.42 -12.68 0.19
C PHE A 16 -2.18 -13.91 1.09
N GLY A 17 -2.93 -14.04 2.18
CA GLY A 17 -2.63 -14.97 3.27
C GLY A 17 -1.58 -14.41 4.24
N ALA A 18 -1.87 -14.48 5.54
CA ALA A 18 -0.98 -13.97 6.59
C ALA A 18 0.44 -14.60 6.54
N GLU A 19 0.53 -15.90 6.24
CA GLU A 19 1.81 -16.62 6.14
C GLU A 19 2.68 -16.12 4.99
N LEU A 20 2.07 -15.73 3.86
CA LEU A 20 2.82 -15.20 2.71
C LEU A 20 3.38 -13.82 3.04
N LEU A 21 2.56 -12.94 3.61
CA LEU A 21 2.95 -11.59 3.98
C LEU A 21 4.14 -11.59 4.96
N ASP A 22 4.14 -12.49 5.94
CA ASP A 22 5.23 -12.61 6.92
C ASP A 22 6.54 -13.15 6.32
N ARG A 23 6.47 -13.79 5.14
CA ARG A 23 7.64 -14.33 4.42
C ARG A 23 8.20 -13.39 3.38
N LEU A 24 7.52 -12.27 3.10
CA LEU A 24 8.05 -11.29 2.17
C LEU A 24 9.38 -10.73 2.73
N PRO A 25 10.40 -10.55 1.88
CA PRO A 25 11.70 -10.03 2.31
C PRO A 25 11.70 -8.52 2.55
N PHE A 26 10.53 -7.89 2.44
CA PHE A 26 10.30 -6.47 2.66
C PHE A 26 9.00 -6.28 3.45
N ASP A 27 8.98 -5.24 4.28
CA ASP A 27 7.84 -4.92 5.14
C ASP A 27 7.00 -3.75 4.61
N LYS A 28 7.51 -3.07 3.57
CA LYS A 28 6.94 -1.84 3.02
C LYS A 28 6.99 -1.85 1.50
N ILE A 29 6.03 -1.17 0.90
CA ILE A 29 5.91 -0.94 -0.54
C ILE A 29 5.62 0.53 -0.76
N SER A 30 6.22 1.10 -1.81
CA SER A 30 5.94 2.46 -2.24
C SER A 30 5.68 2.48 -3.74
N PHE A 31 4.62 3.12 -4.17
CA PHE A 31 4.26 3.23 -5.59
C PHE A 31 3.62 4.57 -5.91
N TYR A 32 3.74 4.97 -7.18
CA TYR A 32 3.27 6.27 -7.65
C TYR A 32 2.05 6.14 -8.55
N GLU A 33 1.10 7.04 -8.36
CA GLU A 33 0.01 7.26 -9.29
C GLU A 33 0.23 8.59 -10.01
N SER A 34 0.39 8.52 -11.33
CA SER A 34 0.44 9.71 -12.18
C SER A 34 -0.98 10.24 -12.36
N SER A 35 -1.36 11.24 -11.57
CA SER A 35 -2.60 11.99 -11.78
C SER A 35 -2.41 12.90 -13.00
N ASN A 36 -3.37 12.88 -13.95
CA ASN A 36 -3.41 13.82 -15.08
C ASN A 36 -3.83 15.24 -14.64
N SER A 37 -4.04 15.46 -13.35
CA SER A 37 -4.40 16.75 -12.78
C SER A 37 -3.15 17.54 -12.36
N TRP A 38 -3.32 18.83 -12.09
CA TRP A 38 -2.27 19.72 -11.57
C TRP A 38 -1.71 19.31 -10.19
N GLU A 39 -2.18 18.22 -9.59
CA GLU A 39 -1.87 17.78 -8.22
C GLU A 39 -0.56 16.98 -8.09
N GLY A 40 0.19 16.77 -9.18
CA GLY A 40 1.49 16.10 -9.15
C GLY A 40 1.40 14.59 -8.99
N GLN A 41 2.57 13.95 -8.89
CA GLN A 41 2.67 12.52 -8.62
C GLN A 41 2.25 12.24 -7.16
N ILE A 42 1.28 11.36 -6.96
CA ILE A 42 0.89 10.91 -5.62
C ILE A 42 1.76 9.71 -5.28
N GLU A 43 2.50 9.81 -4.17
CA GLU A 43 3.27 8.68 -3.63
C GLU A 43 2.46 7.98 -2.55
N TYR A 44 2.17 6.70 -2.77
CA TYR A 44 1.56 5.82 -1.78
C TYR A 44 2.64 5.04 -1.05
N ASN A 45 2.49 4.92 0.26
CA ASN A 45 3.38 4.17 1.14
C ASN A 45 2.54 3.21 1.99
N LEU A 46 2.77 1.91 1.80
CA LEU A 46 2.10 0.85 2.53
C LEU A 46 3.08 0.13 3.45
N ASN A 47 2.69 -0.05 4.72
CA ASN A 47 3.32 -0.97 5.64
C ASN A 47 2.51 -2.27 5.73
N LEU A 48 3.07 -3.37 5.22
CA LEU A 48 2.41 -4.68 5.13
C LEU A 48 2.19 -5.34 6.50
N LYS A 49 2.98 -4.95 7.50
CA LYS A 49 2.86 -5.45 8.88
C LYS A 49 1.75 -4.75 9.64
N SER A 50 1.62 -3.43 9.49
CA SER A 50 0.62 -2.66 10.24
C SER A 50 -0.69 -2.41 9.47
N GLY A 51 -0.70 -2.59 8.14
CA GLY A 51 -1.81 -2.18 7.27
C GLY A 51 -1.91 -0.66 7.09
N GLU A 52 -0.90 0.09 7.53
CA GLU A 52 -0.87 1.54 7.35
C GLU A 52 -0.59 1.88 5.89
N LEU A 53 -1.62 2.38 5.19
CA LEU A 53 -1.53 2.95 3.86
C LEU A 53 -1.63 4.46 3.97
N THR A 54 -0.60 5.15 3.49
CA THR A 54 -0.55 6.60 3.47
C THR A 54 -0.26 7.12 2.08
N TYR A 55 -0.66 8.34 1.79
CA TYR A 55 -0.19 9.06 0.61
C TYR A 55 0.25 10.47 0.96
N ASN A 56 1.23 10.96 0.21
CA ASN A 56 1.70 12.34 0.28
C ASN A 56 1.16 13.11 -0.93
N THR A 57 0.59 14.29 -0.67
CA THR A 57 0.26 15.28 -1.70
C THR A 57 1.34 16.36 -1.75
N ILE A 58 1.31 17.22 -2.78
CA ILE A 58 2.19 18.41 -2.88
C ILE A 58 2.13 19.30 -1.63
N GLU A 59 1.07 19.22 -0.85
CA GLU A 59 0.87 20.01 0.38
C GLU A 59 1.49 19.36 1.64
N ASP A 60 2.35 18.34 1.48
CA ASP A 60 3.04 17.61 2.56
C ASP A 60 2.09 17.05 3.65
N THR A 61 0.83 16.80 3.28
CA THR A 61 -0.15 16.24 4.20
C THR A 61 -0.24 14.73 4.01
N THR A 62 0.13 13.98 5.06
CA THR A 62 0.00 12.53 5.08
C THR A 62 -1.44 12.14 5.42
N HIS A 63 -2.12 11.50 4.47
CA HIS A 63 -3.48 11.00 4.66
C HIS A 63 -3.48 9.48 4.75
N GLN A 64 -4.23 8.91 5.71
CA GLN A 64 -4.49 7.47 5.77
C GLN A 64 -5.65 7.10 4.86
N LEU A 65 -5.51 6.00 4.12
CA LEU A 65 -6.49 5.52 3.14
C LEU A 65 -6.94 4.09 3.48
N GLU A 66 -8.21 3.79 3.27
CA GLU A 66 -8.70 2.43 3.21
C GLU A 66 -8.31 1.77 1.88
N ILE A 67 -7.85 0.52 1.90
CA ILE A 67 -7.50 -0.23 0.68
C ILE A 67 -8.79 -0.59 -0.06
N SER A 68 -8.99 -0.03 -1.26
CA SER A 68 -10.01 -0.44 -2.22
C SER A 68 -9.56 -1.66 -3.03
N ASP A 69 -10.48 -2.29 -3.77
CA ASP A 69 -10.15 -3.43 -4.64
C ASP A 69 -9.16 -3.07 -5.75
N GLU A 70 -9.29 -1.87 -6.33
CA GLU A 70 -8.35 -1.35 -7.33
C GLU A 70 -6.96 -1.13 -6.72
N MET A 71 -6.91 -0.55 -5.51
CA MET A 71 -5.66 -0.36 -4.78
C MET A 71 -5.01 -1.71 -4.44
N MET A 72 -5.80 -2.74 -4.10
CA MET A 72 -5.31 -4.08 -3.82
C MET A 72 -4.61 -4.70 -5.05
N GLN A 73 -5.18 -4.56 -6.24
CA GLN A 73 -4.56 -5.03 -7.48
C GLN A 73 -3.24 -4.32 -7.77
N ARG A 74 -3.16 -3.02 -7.45
CA ARG A 74 -1.90 -2.28 -7.57
C ARG A 74 -0.85 -2.78 -6.60
N ILE A 75 -1.21 -2.95 -5.32
CA ILE A 75 -0.33 -3.49 -4.28
C ILE A 75 0.21 -4.86 -4.71
N GLU A 76 -0.64 -5.74 -5.22
CA GLU A 76 -0.23 -7.07 -5.73
C GLU A 76 0.81 -6.96 -6.85
N SER A 77 0.58 -6.08 -7.83
CA SER A 77 1.49 -5.85 -8.94
C SER A 77 2.87 -5.37 -8.46
N GLU A 78 2.89 -4.47 -7.47
CA GLU A 78 4.14 -3.94 -6.90
C GLU A 78 4.87 -5.00 -6.06
N ILE A 79 4.16 -5.85 -5.29
CA ILE A 79 4.76 -6.99 -4.58
C ILE A 79 5.48 -7.91 -5.58
N ILE A 80 4.80 -8.28 -6.67
CA ILE A 80 5.36 -9.15 -7.70
C ILE A 80 6.60 -8.51 -8.31
N LEU A 81 6.52 -7.24 -8.71
CA LEU A 81 7.64 -6.51 -9.28
C LEU A 81 8.83 -6.44 -8.32
N MET A 82 8.58 -6.18 -7.03
CA MET A 82 9.65 -6.16 -6.02
C MET A 82 10.28 -7.53 -5.84
N LEU A 83 9.49 -8.61 -5.86
CA LEU A 83 9.99 -9.98 -5.76
C LEU A 83 10.82 -10.41 -7.00
N GLU A 84 10.42 -9.99 -8.20
CA GLU A 84 11.15 -10.27 -9.45
C GLU A 84 12.52 -9.57 -9.52
N ASN A 85 12.69 -8.48 -8.77
CA ASN A 85 13.92 -7.69 -8.72
C ASN A 85 14.89 -8.07 -7.59
N LEU A 86 14.64 -9.18 -6.89
CA LEU A 86 15.53 -9.75 -5.85
C LEU A 86 16.57 -10.71 -6.45
#